data_AF-A0A3D0WZ40-F1
#
_entry.id   AF-A0A3D0WZ40-F1
#
_cell.length_a   1.000
_cell.length_b   1.000
_cell.length_c   1.000
_cell.angle_alpha   90.00
_cell.angle_beta   90.00
_cell.angle_gamma   90.00
#
_symmetry.space_group_name_H-M   'P 1'
#
loop_
_entity.id
_entity.type
_entity.pdbx_description
1 polymer ?
#
loop_
_entity_poly.entity_id
_entity_poly.type
_entity_poly.pdbx_seq_one_letter_code
_entity_poly.pdbx_strand_id
1 'polypeptide(L)'
;MQKTDYRQISELRQALESQAIVLAADRITPAQVERLSKIFDGMTAGRDGRYGVTYDQKFHSMLAEASGNTLIIEILKALSAVVNTFISDLRRKILADGESRNRLQLSHQRMLESLKAKDGRGAYAAMAEHYEIVNQHIGDFSGK
;
A
#
# COMPACT_ATOMS: atom_id res chain seq x y z
N MET A 1 -17.79 19.78 -7.84
CA MET A 1 -16.53 19.12 -7.44
C MET A 1 -16.03 18.34 -8.63
N GLN A 2 -14.82 18.63 -9.14
CA GLN A 2 -14.15 17.72 -10.08
C GLN A 2 -14.11 16.34 -9.42
N LYS A 3 -14.55 15.29 -10.13
CA LYS A 3 -14.33 13.92 -9.70
C LYS A 3 -12.82 13.72 -9.65
N THR A 4 -12.28 13.40 -8.48
CA THR A 4 -10.88 13.04 -8.36
C THR A 4 -10.63 11.79 -9.18
N ASP A 5 -9.73 11.88 -10.16
CA ASP A 5 -9.37 10.75 -11.01
C ASP A 5 -8.54 9.73 -10.22
N TYR A 6 -9.01 8.48 -10.20
CA TYR A 6 -8.30 7.38 -9.55
C TYR A 6 -6.91 7.16 -10.13
N ARG A 7 -6.70 7.50 -11.41
CA ARG A 7 -5.37 7.50 -12.02
C ARG A 7 -4.46 8.50 -11.33
N GLN A 8 -4.89 9.75 -11.17
CA GLN A 8 -4.12 10.81 -10.51
C GLN A 8 -3.82 10.47 -9.05
N ILE A 9 -4.79 9.87 -8.33
CA ILE A 9 -4.57 9.38 -6.96
C ILE A 9 -3.46 8.32 -6.96
N SER A 10 -3.53 7.34 -7.86
CA SER A 10 -2.54 6.27 -7.94
C SER A 10 -1.14 6.79 -8.29
N GLU A 11 -1.03 7.69 -9.27
CA GLU A 11 0.25 8.30 -9.68
C GLU A 11 0.93 9.02 -8.51
N LEU A 12 0.18 9.86 -7.79
CA LEU A 12 0.69 10.58 -6.63
C LEU A 12 1.10 9.61 -5.51
N ARG A 13 0.23 8.66 -5.17
CA ARG A 13 0.51 7.68 -4.12
C ARG A 13 1.72 6.81 -4.47
N GLN A 14 1.81 6.35 -5.70
CA GLN A 14 2.94 5.54 -6.17
C GLN A 14 4.26 6.28 -5.98
N ALA A 15 4.32 7.56 -6.38
CA ALA A 15 5.53 8.37 -6.19
C ALA A 15 5.90 8.50 -4.71
N LEU A 16 4.94 8.84 -3.85
CA LEU A 16 5.17 9.07 -2.43
C LEU A 16 5.52 7.77 -1.68
N GLU A 17 4.77 6.70 -1.91
CA GLU A 17 4.94 5.43 -1.19
C GLU A 17 6.18 4.66 -1.66
N SER A 18 6.56 4.78 -2.95
CA SER A 18 7.82 4.20 -3.44
C SER A 18 9.03 4.88 -2.81
N GLN A 19 8.99 6.21 -2.64
CA GLN A 19 10.05 6.91 -1.90
C GLN A 19 9.99 6.56 -0.41
N ALA A 20 8.79 6.47 0.17
CA ALA A 20 8.60 6.15 1.58
C ALA A 20 9.19 4.78 1.93
N ILE A 21 8.93 3.75 1.12
CA ILE A 21 9.38 2.39 1.43
C ILE A 21 10.90 2.23 1.31
N VAL A 22 11.54 2.93 0.36
CA VAL A 22 13.00 2.97 0.26
C VAL A 22 13.62 3.59 1.51
N LEU A 23 13.10 4.75 1.94
CA LEU A 23 13.56 5.39 3.18
C LEU A 23 13.25 4.54 4.41
N ALA A 24 12.11 3.85 4.42
CA ALA A 24 11.72 2.96 5.50
C ALA A 24 12.66 1.76 5.59
N ALA A 25 13.13 1.20 4.47
CA ALA A 25 14.09 0.09 4.50
C ALA A 25 15.33 0.48 5.33
N ASP A 26 15.88 1.67 5.14
CA ASP A 26 17.02 2.14 5.92
C ASP A 26 16.66 2.42 7.39
N ARG A 27 15.50 3.04 7.63
CA ARG A 27 15.16 3.66 8.93
C ARG A 27 14.33 2.80 9.87
N ILE A 28 13.64 1.77 9.37
CA ILE A 28 12.67 1.00 10.16
C ILE A 28 13.34 0.33 11.36
N THR A 29 12.71 0.44 12.52
CA THR A 29 13.19 -0.18 13.77
C THR A 29 12.67 -1.60 13.94
N PRO A 30 13.32 -2.46 14.76
CA PRO A 30 12.80 -3.80 15.05
C PRO A 30 11.37 -3.80 15.60
N ALA A 31 11.02 -2.85 16.47
CA ALA A 31 9.67 -2.70 17.01
C ALA A 31 8.64 -2.33 15.92
N GLN A 32 9.01 -1.49 14.96
CA GLN A 32 8.16 -1.15 13.82
C GLN A 32 8.01 -2.33 12.86
N VAL A 33 9.06 -3.15 12.65
CA VAL A 33 8.97 -4.40 11.88
C VAL A 33 7.99 -5.38 12.53
N GLU A 34 8.03 -5.53 13.85
CA GLU A 34 7.09 -6.39 14.57
C GLU A 34 5.65 -5.89 14.41
N ARG A 35 5.43 -4.58 14.57
CA ARG A 35 4.12 -3.95 14.36
C ARG A 35 3.62 -4.14 12.93
N LEU A 36 4.49 -3.93 11.93
CA LEU A 36 4.15 -4.11 10.52
C LEU A 36 3.82 -5.57 10.21
N SER A 37 4.53 -6.52 10.81
CA SER A 37 4.24 -7.96 10.67
C SER A 37 2.85 -8.30 11.22
N LYS A 38 2.46 -7.78 12.39
CA LYS A 38 1.11 -7.96 12.94
C LYS A 38 0.03 -7.34 12.07
N ILE A 39 0.30 -6.18 11.46
CA ILE A 39 -0.62 -5.55 10.50
C ILE A 39 -0.79 -6.43 9.26
N PHE A 40 0.30 -6.97 8.73
CA PHE A 40 0.29 -7.90 7.60
C PHE A 40 -0.49 -9.18 7.93
N ASP A 41 -0.28 -9.78 9.11
CA ASP A 41 -1.03 -10.96 9.55
C ASP A 41 -2.54 -10.67 9.63
N GLY A 42 -2.92 -9.50 10.16
CA GLY A 42 -4.31 -9.05 10.15
C GLY A 42 -4.88 -8.88 8.74
N MET A 43 -4.04 -8.44 7.79
CA MET A 43 -4.40 -8.32 6.38
C MET A 43 -4.70 -9.68 5.73
N THR A 44 -3.93 -10.72 6.08
CA THR A 44 -4.07 -12.08 5.52
C THR A 44 -5.16 -12.91 6.19
N ALA A 45 -5.32 -12.76 7.51
CA ALA A 45 -6.34 -13.46 8.30
C ALA A 45 -7.76 -12.95 8.01
N GLY A 46 -7.89 -11.70 7.56
CA GLY A 46 -9.16 -11.10 7.15
C GLY A 46 -9.71 -11.67 5.84
N ARG A 47 -10.07 -12.96 5.81
CA ARG A 47 -10.81 -13.58 4.70
C ARG A 47 -12.23 -12.99 4.52
N ASP A 48 -12.76 -12.35 5.57
CA ASP A 48 -14.00 -11.57 5.54
C ASP A 48 -13.66 -10.09 5.27
N GLY A 49 -13.75 -9.69 4.00
CA GLY A 49 -13.12 -8.50 3.38
C GLY A 49 -13.20 -7.13 4.06
N ARG A 50 -14.00 -6.91 5.13
CA ARG A 50 -14.04 -5.62 5.86
C ARG A 50 -12.80 -5.36 6.70
N TYR A 51 -12.23 -6.37 7.36
CA TYR A 51 -11.04 -6.18 8.19
C TYR A 51 -9.78 -6.01 7.34
N GLY A 52 -9.69 -6.71 6.20
CA GLY A 52 -8.54 -6.65 5.29
C GLY A 52 -8.28 -5.25 4.73
N VAL A 53 -9.32 -4.46 4.42
CA VAL A 53 -9.18 -3.07 3.94
C VAL A 53 -8.53 -2.18 5.01
N THR A 54 -8.98 -2.28 6.25
CA THR A 54 -8.43 -1.50 7.36
C THR A 54 -6.95 -1.84 7.60
N TYR A 55 -6.58 -3.12 7.50
CA TYR A 55 -5.18 -3.53 7.62
C TYR A 55 -4.33 -3.07 6.44
N ASP A 56 -4.89 -3.02 5.22
CA ASP A 56 -4.24 -2.46 4.03
C ASP A 56 -3.88 -0.98 4.23
N GLN A 57 -4.88 -0.17 4.62
CA GLN A 57 -4.68 1.25 4.92
C GLN A 57 -3.62 1.47 6.03
N LYS A 58 -3.68 0.66 7.09
CA LYS A 58 -2.69 0.69 8.18
C LYS A 58 -1.30 0.29 7.71
N PHE A 59 -1.19 -0.67 6.79
CA PHE A 59 0.10 -1.12 6.24
C PHE A 59 0.79 0.03 5.51
N HIS A 60 0.11 0.66 4.54
CA HIS A 60 0.65 1.82 3.81
C HIS A 60 0.96 3.01 4.72
N SER A 61 0.12 3.27 5.72
CA SER A 61 0.36 4.34 6.71
C SER A 61 1.63 4.06 7.53
N MET A 62 1.86 2.81 7.94
CA MET A 62 3.06 2.39 8.66
C MET A 62 4.32 2.51 7.79
N LEU A 63 4.24 2.28 6.47
CA LEU A 63 5.38 2.53 5.57
C LEU A 63 5.76 4.00 5.54
N ALA A 64 4.77 4.90 5.46
CA ALA A 64 4.99 6.34 5.53
C ALA A 64 5.60 6.75 6.89
N GLU A 65 5.07 6.25 8.00
CA GLU A 65 5.62 6.49 9.35
C GLU A 65 7.07 5.99 9.47
N ALA A 66 7.35 4.76 9.01
CA ALA A 66 8.68 4.16 9.07
C ALA A 66 9.69 4.88 8.17
N SER A 67 9.24 5.58 7.13
CA SER A 67 10.10 6.42 6.30
C SER A 67 10.73 7.57 7.08
N GLY A 68 10.12 8.02 8.20
CA GLY A 68 10.58 9.19 8.96
C GLY A 68 10.57 10.51 8.16
N ASN A 69 9.97 10.55 6.97
CA ASN A 69 9.85 11.77 6.19
C ASN A 69 8.53 12.46 6.53
N THR A 70 8.60 13.48 7.39
CA THR A 70 7.44 14.21 7.90
C THR A 70 6.56 14.78 6.79
N LEU A 71 7.13 15.25 5.67
CA LEU A 71 6.33 15.79 4.57
C LEU A 71 5.52 14.70 3.86
N ILE A 72 6.11 13.52 3.63
CA ILE A 72 5.37 12.38 3.04
C ILE A 72 4.21 11.97 3.96
N ILE A 73 4.49 11.88 5.27
CA ILE A 73 3.49 11.50 6.28
C ILE A 73 2.32 12.49 6.27
N GLU A 74 2.60 13.80 6.36
CA GLU A 74 1.55 14.81 6.43
C GLU A 74 0.75 14.94 5.13
N ILE A 75 1.38 14.79 3.96
CA ILE A 75 0.68 14.78 2.67
C ILE A 75 -0.27 13.58 2.59
N LEU A 76 0.20 12.36 2.87
CA LEU A 76 -0.64 11.16 2.82
C LEU A 76 -1.76 11.20 3.87
N LYS A 77 -1.51 11.79 5.04
CA LYS A 77 -2.51 12.00 6.09
C LYS A 77 -3.57 13.02 5.67
N ALA A 78 -3.18 14.14 5.06
CA ALA A 78 -4.11 15.13 4.54
C ALA A 78 -5.02 14.56 3.44
N LEU A 79 -4.50 13.63 2.64
CA LEU A 79 -5.23 12.93 1.59
C LEU A 79 -5.92 11.64 2.06
N SER A 80 -5.83 11.30 3.35
CA SER A 80 -6.26 9.99 3.86
C SER A 80 -7.72 9.65 3.53
N ALA A 81 -8.63 10.61 3.55
CA ALA A 81 -10.03 10.37 3.20
C ALA A 81 -10.19 9.84 1.76
N VAL A 82 -9.59 10.52 0.78
CA VAL A 82 -9.66 10.13 -0.63
C VAL A 82 -8.84 8.87 -0.91
N VAL A 83 -7.68 8.73 -0.28
CA VAL A 83 -6.84 7.53 -0.39
C VAL A 83 -7.53 6.29 0.20
N ASN A 84 -8.22 6.44 1.33
CA ASN A 84 -8.92 5.33 1.98
C ASN A 84 -10.10 4.84 1.13
N THR A 85 -10.85 5.75 0.50
CA THR A 85 -11.88 5.38 -0.47
C THR A 85 -11.27 4.65 -1.65
N PHE A 86 -10.19 5.18 -2.23
CA PHE A 86 -9.45 4.55 -3.34
C PHE A 86 -9.01 3.12 -2.99
N ILE A 87 -8.34 2.93 -1.85
CA ILE A 87 -7.88 1.60 -1.39
C ILE A 87 -9.07 0.66 -1.22
N SER A 88 -10.16 1.13 -0.61
CA SER A 88 -11.35 0.32 -0.35
C SER A 88 -11.98 -0.22 -1.64
N ASP A 89 -12.10 0.63 -2.65
CA ASP A 89 -12.75 0.30 -3.91
C ASP A 89 -11.84 -0.58 -4.79
N LEU A 90 -10.55 -0.25 -4.92
CA LEU A 90 -9.59 -1.04 -5.68
C LEU A 90 -9.36 -2.41 -5.05
N ARG A 91 -9.16 -2.48 -3.73
CA ARG A 91 -8.92 -3.75 -3.05
C ARG A 91 -10.10 -4.70 -3.25
N ARG A 92 -11.34 -4.23 -3.09
CA ARG A 92 -12.54 -5.07 -3.30
C ARG A 92 -12.56 -5.68 -4.71
N LYS A 93 -12.19 -4.90 -5.71
CA LYS A 93 -12.16 -5.32 -7.10
C LYS A 93 -11.02 -6.30 -7.38
N ILE A 94 -9.79 -5.99 -6.96
CA ILE A 94 -8.63 -6.87 -7.11
C ILE A 94 -8.88 -8.20 -6.41
N LEU A 95 -9.49 -8.18 -5.22
CA LEU A 95 -9.82 -9.39 -4.49
C LEU A 95 -10.89 -10.23 -5.20
N ALA A 96 -11.72 -9.68 -6.08
CA ALA A 96 -12.68 -10.48 -6.85
C ALA A 96 -12.00 -11.34 -7.93
N ASP A 97 -10.79 -10.96 -8.35
CA ASP A 97 -9.96 -11.73 -9.28
C ASP A 97 -8.96 -12.62 -8.51
N GLY A 98 -9.03 -13.93 -8.71
CA GLY A 98 -8.25 -14.90 -7.92
C GLY A 98 -6.73 -14.78 -8.13
N GLU A 99 -6.30 -14.50 -9.35
CA GLU A 99 -4.89 -14.33 -9.69
C GLU A 99 -4.33 -13.01 -9.12
N SER A 100 -5.02 -11.90 -9.37
CA SER A 100 -4.62 -10.57 -8.88
C SER A 100 -4.67 -10.49 -7.36
N ARG A 101 -5.61 -11.19 -6.71
CA ARG A 101 -5.62 -11.38 -5.25
C ARG A 101 -4.31 -11.97 -4.75
N ASN A 102 -3.86 -13.07 -5.36
CA ASN A 102 -2.64 -13.75 -4.94
C ASN A 102 -1.40 -12.89 -5.21
N ARG A 103 -1.31 -12.26 -6.39
CA ARG A 103 -0.23 -11.33 -6.72
C ARG A 103 -0.17 -10.15 -5.74
N LEU A 104 -1.32 -9.54 -5.41
CA LEU A 104 -1.39 -8.42 -4.47
C LEU A 104 -0.89 -8.84 -3.09
N GLN A 105 -1.33 -9.99 -2.59
CA GLN A 105 -0.88 -10.53 -1.30
C GLN A 105 0.63 -10.80 -1.28
N LEU A 106 1.17 -11.38 -2.34
CA LEU A 106 2.61 -11.63 -2.47
C LEU A 106 3.42 -10.34 -2.53
N SER A 107 2.93 -9.29 -3.21
CA SER A 107 3.60 -8.00 -3.26
C SER A 107 3.75 -7.38 -1.86
N HIS A 108 2.70 -7.41 -1.02
CA HIS A 108 2.78 -6.96 0.37
C HIS A 108 3.75 -7.80 1.21
N GLN A 109 3.76 -9.11 1.00
CA GLN A 109 4.69 -10.00 1.69
C GLN A 109 6.14 -9.65 1.34
N ARG A 110 6.43 -9.46 0.06
CA ARG A 110 7.77 -9.06 -0.42
C ARG A 110 8.21 -7.72 0.16
N MET A 111 7.32 -6.74 0.25
CA MET A 111 7.62 -5.46 0.93
C MET A 111 8.04 -5.70 2.39
N LEU A 112 7.28 -6.49 3.16
CA LEU A 112 7.62 -6.79 4.55
C LEU A 112 8.97 -7.50 4.68
N GLU A 113 9.23 -8.51 3.85
CA GLU A 113 10.49 -9.24 3.89
C GLU A 113 11.69 -8.37 3.49
N SER A 114 11.54 -7.50 2.49
CA SER A 114 12.59 -6.54 2.13
C SER A 114 12.86 -5.53 3.25
N LEU A 115 11.84 -5.06 3.96
CA LEU A 115 12.02 -4.17 5.11
C LEU A 115 12.72 -4.87 6.28
N LYS A 116 12.39 -6.14 6.55
CA LYS A 116 13.09 -6.98 7.54
C LYS A 116 14.57 -7.15 7.19
N ALA A 117 14.85 -7.36 5.91
CA ALA A 117 16.20 -7.55 5.38
C ALA A 117 16.99 -6.25 5.15
N LYS A 118 16.41 -5.07 5.44
CA LYS A 118 17.01 -3.77 5.13
C LYS A 118 17.35 -3.61 3.63
N ASP A 119 16.60 -4.27 2.76
CA ASP A 119 16.81 -4.26 1.30
C ASP A 119 15.93 -3.20 0.62
N GLY A 120 16.47 -1.98 0.47
CA GLY A 120 15.77 -0.89 -0.19
C GLY A 120 15.45 -1.16 -1.67
N ARG A 121 16.28 -1.95 -2.38
CA ARG A 121 16.04 -2.27 -3.79
C ARG A 121 14.90 -3.26 -3.94
N GLY A 122 14.91 -4.33 -3.14
CA GLY A 122 13.81 -5.29 -3.08
C GLY A 122 12.50 -4.64 -2.65
N ALA A 123 12.55 -3.72 -1.68
CA ALA A 123 11.37 -2.98 -1.22
C ALA A 123 10.76 -2.11 -2.33
N TYR A 124 11.59 -1.40 -3.09
CA TYR A 124 11.14 -0.63 -4.26
C TYR A 124 10.52 -1.53 -5.33
N ALA A 125 11.17 -2.65 -5.67
CA ALA A 125 10.66 -3.58 -6.67
C ALA A 125 9.32 -4.19 -6.27
N ALA A 126 9.14 -4.55 -4.99
CA ALA A 126 7.87 -5.06 -4.47
C ALA A 126 6.76 -4.00 -4.52
N MET A 127 7.09 -2.73 -4.23
CA MET A 127 6.15 -1.61 -4.38
C MET A 127 5.76 -1.37 -5.84
N ALA A 128 6.71 -1.46 -6.77
CA ALA A 128 6.42 -1.36 -8.20
C ALA A 128 5.48 -2.47 -8.68
N GLU A 129 5.72 -3.73 -8.26
CA GLU A 129 4.83 -4.86 -8.55
C GLU A 129 3.41 -4.65 -7.99
N HIS A 130 3.30 -4.15 -6.75
CA HIS A 130 2.02 -3.81 -6.15
C HIS A 130 1.26 -2.78 -7.01
N TYR A 131 1.91 -1.70 -7.41
CA TYR A 131 1.28 -0.66 -8.22
C TYR A 131 0.95 -1.12 -9.64
N GLU A 132 1.68 -2.08 -10.22
CA GLU A 132 1.32 -2.69 -11.50
C GLU A 132 -0.08 -3.33 -11.42
N ILE A 133 -0.34 -4.09 -10.36
CA ILE A 133 -1.63 -4.76 -10.11
C ILE A 133 -2.74 -3.73 -9.86
N VAL A 134 -2.45 -2.72 -9.03
CA VAL A 134 -3.39 -1.62 -8.76
C VAL A 134 -3.76 -0.90 -10.05
N ASN A 135 -2.77 -0.52 -10.86
CA ASN A 135 -2.95 0.25 -12.08
C ASN A 135 -3.70 -0.52 -13.17
N GLN A 136 -3.56 -1.85 -13.22
CA GLN A 136 -4.36 -2.74 -14.08
C GLN A 136 -5.86 -2.66 -13.77
N HIS A 137 -6.23 -2.42 -12.51
CA HIS A 137 -7.63 -2.41 -12.07
C HIS A 137 -8.27 -1.00 -12.03
N ILE A 138 -7.47 0.06 -12.20
CA ILE A 138 -7.96 1.45 -12.28
C ILE A 138 -8.76 1.71 -13.55
N GLY A 139 -8.39 1.09 -14.68
CA GLY A 139 -9.01 1.34 -16.00
C GLY A 139 -10.54 1.18 -15.99
N ASP A 140 -11.05 0.37 -15.07
CA ASP A 140 -12.48 0.10 -14.93
C ASP A 140 -13.25 1.16 -14.10
N PHE A 141 -12.54 2.13 -13.51
CA PHE A 141 -13.09 3.32 -12.86
C PHE A 141 -13.01 4.56 -13.77
N SER A 142 -12.18 4.49 -14.83
CA SER A 142 -12.03 5.52 -15.86
C SER A 142 -13.24 5.49 -16.81
N GLY A 143 -14.37 6.07 -16.40
CA GLY A 143 -15.55 6.17 -17.28
C GLY A 143 -16.92 6.30 -16.63
N LYS A 144 -17.02 6.51 -15.31
CA LYS A 144 -18.28 6.87 -14.64
C LYS A 144 -18.26 8.28 -14.12
#